data_AF-A0A6N4Q7H2-F1
#
_entry.id   AF-A0A6N4Q7H2-F1
#
_cell.length_a   1.000
_cell.length_b   1.000
_cell.length_c   1.000
_cell.angle_alpha   90.00
_cell.angle_beta   90.00
_cell.angle_gamma   90.00
#
_symmetry.space_group_name_H-M   'P 1'
#
loop_
_entity.id
_entity.type
_entity.pdbx_description
1 polymer ?
#
loop_
_entity_poly.entity_id
_entity_poly.type
_entity_poly.pdbx_seq_one_letter_code
_entity_poly.pdbx_strand_id
1 'polypeptide(L)'
;MKLFLNVNLVFIFTFILSCNLHYFSLAKKNSPSVHTNDTSMKGKIRFNLIRSEEGGKTNLYNSSVVEYELAKSKLFVLSKTSKLDLTYTTTTGYNHAGISVVLFLITFGVFPSFEESHSSVTFTIYDKENRTIIRDYTYPIRGRRIISWLTIPFYIVLPIVSKSFDGGGNDAISNASIRLLVEAFETDFVNDCKENPLFLEKMLSLSRDMIEL
;
A
#
# COMPACT_ATOMS: atom_id res chain seq x y z
N MET A 1 -31.51 31.41 -16.59
CA MET A 1 -31.17 31.02 -15.19
C MET A 1 -31.56 29.59 -14.84
N LYS A 2 -32.79 29.11 -15.13
CA LYS A 2 -33.21 27.71 -14.87
C LYS A 2 -32.39 26.63 -15.59
N LEU A 3 -31.96 26.87 -16.83
CA LEU A 3 -31.19 25.90 -17.61
C LEU A 3 -29.80 25.62 -16.99
N PHE A 4 -29.09 26.68 -16.58
CA PHE A 4 -27.77 26.57 -15.92
C PHE A 4 -27.85 25.90 -14.54
N LEU A 5 -28.95 26.11 -13.81
CA LEU A 5 -29.19 25.44 -12.52
C LEU A 5 -29.42 23.93 -12.72
N ASN A 6 -30.26 23.56 -13.68
CA ASN A 6 -30.55 22.15 -13.99
C ASN A 6 -29.32 21.41 -14.51
N VAL A 7 -28.51 22.06 -15.34
CA VAL A 7 -27.25 21.48 -15.83
C VAL A 7 -26.30 21.22 -14.67
N ASN A 8 -26.04 22.22 -13.80
CA ASN A 8 -25.19 22.02 -12.62
C ASN A 8 -25.69 20.90 -11.69
N LEU A 9 -27.01 20.76 -11.52
CA LEU A 9 -27.60 19.75 -10.65
C LEU A 9 -27.45 18.33 -11.25
N VAL A 10 -27.57 18.18 -12.57
CA VAL A 10 -27.27 16.93 -13.28
C VAL A 10 -25.78 16.59 -13.20
N PHE A 11 -24.89 17.58 -13.33
CA PHE A 11 -23.45 17.40 -13.13
C PHE A 11 -23.11 16.91 -11.71
N ILE A 12 -23.72 17.50 -10.69
CA ILE A 12 -23.53 17.07 -9.30
C ILE A 12 -24.08 15.64 -9.11
N PHE A 13 -25.25 15.32 -9.68
CA PHE A 13 -25.83 13.97 -9.58
C PHE A 13 -25.01 12.89 -10.32
N THR A 14 -24.44 13.19 -11.49
CA THR A 14 -23.65 12.20 -12.25
C THR A 14 -22.34 11.85 -11.55
N PHE A 15 -21.73 12.80 -10.83
CA PHE A 15 -20.55 12.55 -9.99
C PHE A 15 -20.89 11.83 -8.68
N ILE A 16 -22.04 12.12 -8.05
CA ILE A 16 -22.47 11.43 -6.82
C ILE A 16 -22.86 9.97 -7.10
N LEU A 17 -23.41 9.67 -8.28
CA LEU A 17 -23.81 8.32 -8.68
C LEU A 17 -22.71 7.50 -9.37
N SER A 18 -21.56 8.10 -9.70
CA SER A 18 -20.46 7.36 -10.29
C SER A 18 -19.71 6.53 -9.25
N CYS A 19 -19.53 5.24 -9.52
CA CYS A 19 -18.72 4.37 -8.68
C CYS A 19 -17.23 4.54 -9.01
N ASN A 20 -16.42 4.64 -7.97
CA ASN A 20 -14.97 4.68 -8.06
C ASN A 20 -14.42 3.26 -7.90
N LEU A 21 -13.71 2.78 -8.92
CA LEU A 21 -12.95 1.54 -8.84
C LEU A 21 -11.47 1.88 -8.75
N HIS A 22 -10.79 1.34 -7.75
CA HIS A 22 -9.36 1.56 -7.56
C HIS A 22 -8.59 0.31 -7.92
N TYR A 23 -7.54 0.47 -8.72
CA TYR A 23 -6.60 -0.58 -9.09
C TYR A 23 -5.20 -0.22 -8.62
N PHE A 24 -4.51 -1.16 -8.00
CA PHE A 24 -3.15 -0.99 -7.51
C PHE A 24 -2.24 -2.10 -8.01
N SER A 25 -1.03 -1.71 -8.42
CA SER A 25 0.01 -2.65 -8.81
C SER A 25 1.40 -2.19 -8.36
N LEU A 26 2.25 -3.15 -8.04
CA LEU A 26 3.68 -2.92 -7.82
C LEU A 26 4.37 -2.81 -9.18
N ALA A 27 5.08 -1.71 -9.42
CA ALA A 27 5.74 -1.46 -10.70
C ALA A 27 6.95 -2.37 -10.95
N LYS A 28 7.49 -3.00 -9.89
CA LYS A 28 8.63 -3.91 -9.97
C LYS A 28 8.32 -5.20 -9.21
N LYS A 29 7.75 -6.19 -9.90
CA LYS A 29 7.55 -7.54 -9.34
C LYS A 29 8.78 -8.38 -9.67
N ASN A 30 9.86 -8.19 -8.91
CA ASN A 30 11.13 -8.86 -9.18
C ASN A 30 11.23 -10.28 -8.60
N SER A 31 10.31 -10.70 -7.73
CA SER A 31 10.32 -12.04 -7.18
C SER A 31 9.19 -12.89 -7.80
N PRO A 32 9.47 -14.10 -8.32
CA PRO A 32 8.40 -15.05 -8.60
C PRO A 32 7.63 -15.26 -7.31
N SER A 33 6.29 -15.36 -7.41
CA SER A 33 5.44 -15.65 -6.27
C SER A 33 5.88 -16.98 -5.67
N VAL A 34 6.70 -16.93 -4.62
CA VAL A 34 6.98 -18.09 -3.81
C VAL A 34 5.67 -18.38 -3.11
N HIS A 35 4.94 -19.38 -3.60
CA HIS A 35 3.97 -20.07 -2.78
C HIS A 35 4.68 -20.37 -1.47
N THR A 36 4.20 -19.77 -0.39
CA THR A 36 4.72 -19.88 0.97
C THR A 36 4.46 -21.30 1.47
N ASN A 37 5.08 -22.28 0.83
CA ASN A 37 5.24 -23.61 1.37
C ASN A 37 6.28 -23.47 2.49
N ASP A 38 5.77 -23.21 3.70
CA ASP A 38 6.34 -23.54 5.00
C ASP A 38 7.86 -23.60 5.09
N THR A 39 8.56 -22.56 4.63
CA THR A 39 9.94 -22.37 5.05
C THR A 39 9.88 -21.62 6.38
N SER A 40 9.60 -22.39 7.42
CA SER A 40 9.57 -21.94 8.81
C SER A 40 10.91 -21.29 9.14
N MET A 41 10.98 -19.97 9.07
CA MET A 41 12.02 -19.24 9.77
C MET A 41 11.98 -19.68 11.23
N LYS A 42 13.14 -19.99 11.80
CA LYS A 42 13.25 -20.39 13.21
C LYS A 42 13.00 -19.16 14.09
N GLY A 43 11.72 -18.89 14.36
CA GLY A 43 11.27 -17.79 15.22
C GLY A 43 10.72 -16.58 14.46
N LYS A 44 9.91 -15.78 15.17
CA LYS A 44 9.43 -14.48 14.67
C LYS A 44 10.43 -13.38 14.98
N ILE A 45 10.58 -12.43 14.07
CA ILE A 45 11.52 -11.31 14.21
C ILE A 45 10.77 -10.12 14.80
N ARG A 46 11.33 -9.56 15.86
CA ARG A 46 10.75 -8.44 16.60
C ARG A 46 11.26 -7.11 16.07
N PHE A 47 10.35 -6.19 15.75
CA PHE A 47 10.68 -4.85 15.28
C PHE A 47 9.91 -3.79 16.07
N ASN A 48 10.57 -2.68 16.36
CA ASN A 48 9.88 -1.45 16.74
C ASN A 48 9.47 -0.71 15.46
N LEU A 49 8.16 -0.56 15.25
CA LEU A 49 7.64 0.10 14.05
C LEU A 49 7.67 1.61 14.23
N ILE A 50 8.39 2.31 13.36
CA ILE A 50 8.47 3.77 13.34
C ILE A 50 7.76 4.29 12.09
N ARG A 51 6.78 5.18 12.32
CA ARG A 51 6.13 5.94 11.25
C ARG A 51 6.98 7.16 10.94
N SER A 52 7.46 7.27 9.70
CA SER A 52 8.12 8.50 9.24
C SER A 52 7.17 9.25 8.32
N GLU A 53 6.57 10.32 8.85
CA GLU A 53 5.67 11.17 8.08
C GLU A 53 6.48 12.16 7.23
N GLU A 54 6.39 12.05 5.90
CA GLU A 54 6.70 13.20 5.05
C GLU A 54 5.49 14.15 5.08
N GLY A 55 5.71 15.37 5.55
CA GLY A 55 4.66 16.27 6.03
C GLY A 55 3.55 16.68 5.04
N GLY A 56 2.48 17.22 5.63
CA GLY A 56 1.49 18.13 5.03
C GLY A 56 0.42 17.54 4.11
N LYS A 57 0.65 16.38 3.46
CA LYS A 57 -0.32 15.78 2.51
C LYS A 57 -0.85 14.45 3.02
N THR A 58 -2.15 14.22 2.82
CA THR A 58 -2.80 12.92 3.06
C THR A 58 -2.11 11.83 2.25
N ASN A 59 -1.44 10.92 2.92
CA ASN A 59 -0.70 9.82 2.31
C ASN A 59 -1.45 8.50 2.54
N LEU A 60 -1.78 7.81 1.45
CA LEU A 60 -2.50 6.53 1.47
C LEU A 60 -1.85 5.47 2.38
N TYR A 61 -0.53 5.55 2.51
CA TYR A 61 0.30 4.56 3.19
C TYR A 61 0.74 5.01 4.58
N ASN A 62 0.43 6.24 4.98
CA ASN A 62 0.57 6.67 6.38
C ASN A 62 -0.74 6.37 7.15
N SER A 63 -1.05 5.09 7.31
CA SER A 63 -2.29 4.65 7.96
C SER A 63 -2.03 3.54 8.97
N SER A 64 -2.87 3.46 10.00
CA SER A 64 -2.87 2.36 10.97
C SER A 64 -3.08 0.98 10.33
N VAL A 65 -3.50 0.94 9.07
CA VAL A 65 -3.69 -0.29 8.30
C VAL A 65 -2.35 -0.98 8.02
N VAL A 66 -1.25 -0.23 7.81
CA VAL A 66 0.08 -0.81 7.63
C VAL A 66 0.51 -1.56 8.89
N GLU A 67 0.29 -0.96 10.06
CA GLU A 67 0.60 -1.60 11.34
C GLU A 67 -0.26 -2.84 11.57
N TYR A 68 -1.54 -2.78 11.20
CA TYR A 68 -2.46 -3.90 11.30
C TYR A 68 -2.02 -5.09 10.44
N GLU A 69 -1.67 -4.85 9.17
CA GLU A 69 -1.19 -5.91 8.28
C GLU A 69 0.17 -6.47 8.73
N LEU A 70 1.09 -5.62 9.22
CA LEU A 70 2.36 -6.08 9.79
C LEU A 70 2.18 -6.88 11.09
N ALA A 71 1.24 -6.48 11.95
CA ALA A 71 0.94 -7.21 13.19
C ALA A 71 0.31 -8.58 12.93
N LYS A 72 -0.43 -8.71 11.82
CA LYS A 72 -1.01 -9.97 11.35
C LYS A 72 0.04 -10.92 10.75
N SER A 73 1.21 -10.41 10.40
CA SER A 73 2.31 -11.19 9.86
C SER A 73 2.63 -12.42 10.71
N LYS A 74 2.91 -13.54 10.04
CA LYS A 74 3.46 -14.73 10.71
C LYS A 74 4.96 -14.58 11.01
N LEU A 75 5.66 -13.69 10.30
CA LEU A 75 7.11 -13.52 10.37
C LEU A 75 7.51 -12.49 11.42
N PHE A 76 6.66 -11.49 11.65
CA PHE A 76 7.02 -10.32 12.45
C PHE A 76 6.23 -10.24 13.76
N VAL A 77 6.83 -9.59 14.75
CA VAL A 77 6.18 -9.18 16.00
C VAL A 77 6.55 -7.74 16.26
N LEU A 78 5.54 -6.89 16.49
CA LEU A 78 5.78 -5.50 16.86
C LEU A 78 6.18 -5.43 18.34
N SER A 79 7.37 -4.91 18.62
CA SER A 79 7.91 -4.74 19.97
C SER A 79 8.68 -3.42 20.08
N LYS A 80 8.28 -2.56 21.01
CA LYS A 80 8.96 -1.27 21.27
C LYS A 80 10.33 -1.42 21.93
N THR A 81 10.63 -2.59 22.49
CA THR A 81 11.89 -2.89 23.19
C THR A 81 12.92 -3.59 22.30
N SER A 82 12.59 -3.84 21.02
CA SER A 82 13.54 -4.42 20.07
C SER A 82 14.68 -3.45 19.75
N LYS A 83 15.86 -4.00 19.45
CA LYS A 83 16.99 -3.23 18.90
C LYS A 83 16.85 -2.94 17.40
N LEU A 84 15.87 -3.57 16.75
CA LEU A 84 15.55 -3.34 15.35
C LEU A 84 14.40 -2.36 15.23
N ASP A 85 14.64 -1.26 14.52
CA ASP A 85 13.58 -0.35 14.08
C ASP A 85 13.20 -0.70 12.64
N LEU A 86 11.90 -0.85 12.38
CA LEU A 86 11.34 -0.90 11.03
C LEU A 86 10.70 0.46 10.76
N THR A 87 11.37 1.29 9.98
CA THR A 87 10.84 2.58 9.57
C THR A 87 10.17 2.45 8.21
N TYR A 88 8.96 2.95 8.04
CA TYR A 88 8.37 3.08 6.71
C TYR A 88 8.27 4.56 6.31
N THR A 89 8.71 4.87 5.10
CA THR A 89 8.63 6.19 4.47
C THR A 89 7.85 6.11 3.18
N THR A 90 7.10 7.16 2.87
CA THR A 90 6.11 7.12 1.80
C THR A 90 6.10 8.43 1.04
N THR A 91 6.39 8.38 -0.26
CA THR A 91 6.21 9.50 -1.19
C THR A 91 4.99 9.22 -2.06
N THR A 92 4.12 10.21 -2.29
CA THR A 92 2.93 10.04 -3.14
C THR A 92 2.70 11.25 -4.02
N GLY A 93 2.58 11.02 -5.32
CA GLY A 93 2.17 11.99 -6.33
C GLY A 93 0.87 11.57 -7.02
N TYR A 94 0.11 12.57 -7.47
CA TYR A 94 -1.16 12.37 -8.18
C TYR A 94 -1.12 13.06 -9.53
N ASN A 95 -1.58 12.36 -10.56
CA ASN A 95 -1.87 12.87 -11.88
C ASN A 95 -3.39 12.93 -12.04
N HIS A 96 -3.93 14.14 -12.08
CA HIS A 96 -5.37 14.36 -12.21
C HIS A 96 -5.89 13.95 -13.59
N ALA A 97 -7.19 13.72 -13.67
CA ALA A 97 -7.83 13.04 -14.79
C ALA A 97 -7.81 13.73 -16.16
N GLY A 98 -7.22 14.92 -16.29
CA GLY A 98 -6.94 15.57 -17.57
C GLY A 98 -8.15 15.58 -18.52
N ILE A 99 -7.93 15.17 -19.77
CA ILE A 99 -8.96 15.16 -20.81
C ILE A 99 -10.03 14.07 -20.60
N SER A 100 -9.75 13.05 -19.78
CA SER A 100 -10.70 11.95 -19.54
C SER A 100 -11.93 12.42 -18.76
N VAL A 101 -11.81 13.46 -17.92
CA VAL A 101 -12.96 14.09 -17.26
C VAL A 101 -13.92 14.69 -18.28
N VAL A 102 -13.38 15.38 -19.29
CA VAL A 102 -14.20 16.02 -20.33
C VAL A 102 -14.97 14.97 -21.13
N LEU A 103 -14.31 13.87 -21.50
CA LEU A 103 -14.96 12.76 -22.20
C LEU A 103 -16.00 12.06 -21.32
N PHE A 104 -15.71 11.83 -20.04
CA PHE A 104 -16.68 11.31 -19.07
C PHE A 104 -17.94 12.19 -19.02
N LEU A 105 -17.79 13.51 -19.01
CA LEU A 105 -18.91 14.44 -18.97
C LEU A 105 -19.74 14.44 -20.26
N ILE A 106 -19.08 14.48 -21.43
CA ILE A 106 -19.76 14.49 -22.74
C ILE A 106 -20.52 13.18 -22.98
N THR A 107 -19.97 12.07 -22.49
CA THR A 107 -20.56 10.73 -22.65
C THR A 107 -21.47 10.33 -21.49
N PHE A 108 -21.81 11.26 -20.59
CA PHE A 108 -22.64 11.00 -19.41
C PHE A 108 -22.19 9.78 -18.60
N GLY A 109 -20.89 9.65 -18.35
CA GLY A 109 -20.32 8.63 -17.48
C GLY A 109 -20.08 7.25 -18.12
N VAL A 110 -20.37 7.10 -19.43
CA VAL A 110 -20.03 5.89 -20.20
C VAL A 110 -18.53 5.81 -20.42
N PHE A 111 -17.89 6.90 -20.86
CA PHE A 111 -16.44 6.94 -20.97
C PHE A 111 -15.82 7.12 -19.58
N PRO A 112 -14.88 6.26 -19.15
CA PRO A 112 -14.27 6.37 -17.83
C PRO A 112 -13.37 7.59 -17.72
N SER A 113 -13.44 8.25 -16.56
CA SER A 113 -12.42 9.20 -16.13
C SER A 113 -11.34 8.47 -15.33
N PHE A 114 -10.06 8.79 -15.58
CA PHE A 114 -8.91 8.10 -15.01
C PHE A 114 -8.05 9.05 -14.20
N GLU A 115 -7.86 8.78 -12.91
CA GLU A 115 -6.85 9.44 -12.10
C GLU A 115 -5.73 8.45 -11.81
N GLU A 116 -4.48 8.89 -11.92
CA GLU A 116 -3.32 8.04 -11.65
C GLU A 116 -2.59 8.52 -10.40
N SER A 117 -2.17 7.59 -9.56
CA SER A 117 -1.28 7.86 -8.45
C SER A 117 0.01 7.09 -8.62
N HIS A 118 1.11 7.75 -8.27
CA HIS A 118 2.43 7.15 -8.22
C HIS A 118 2.95 7.31 -6.81
N SER A 119 3.17 6.19 -6.14
CA SER A 119 3.69 6.17 -4.78
C SER A 119 4.97 5.38 -4.73
N SER A 120 5.89 5.75 -3.86
CA SER A 120 7.05 4.93 -3.53
C SER A 120 7.08 4.76 -2.03
N VAL A 121 7.01 3.51 -1.58
CA VAL A 121 7.06 3.17 -0.15
C VAL A 121 8.36 2.45 0.12
N THR A 122 9.12 2.91 1.10
CA THR A 122 10.39 2.31 1.51
C THR A 122 10.28 1.81 2.93
N PHE A 123 10.58 0.53 3.14
CA PHE A 123 10.80 -0.06 4.46
C PHE A 123 12.31 -0.10 4.75
N THR A 124 12.72 0.62 5.78
CA THR A 124 14.11 0.68 6.25
C THR A 124 14.23 -0.10 7.55
N ILE A 125 15.08 -1.14 7.54
CA ILE A 125 15.46 -1.86 8.74
C ILE A 125 16.71 -1.20 9.32
N TYR A 126 16.61 -0.71 10.55
CA TYR A 126 17.66 0.04 11.23
C TYR A 126 18.07 -0.66 12.53
N ASP A 127 19.38 -0.75 12.76
CA ASP A 127 19.99 -1.22 14.00
C ASP A 127 20.14 -0.03 14.95
N LYS A 128 19.35 -0.02 16.02
CA LYS A 128 19.34 1.06 17.03
C LYS A 128 20.64 1.11 17.84
N GLU A 129 21.27 -0.04 18.09
CA GLU A 129 22.48 -0.14 18.91
C GLU A 129 23.69 0.38 18.14
N ASN A 130 23.87 -0.10 16.90
CA ASN A 130 24.99 0.30 16.06
C ASN A 130 24.72 1.57 15.24
N ARG A 131 23.49 2.09 15.28
CA ARG A 131 23.03 3.26 14.52
C ARG A 131 23.20 3.14 13.00
N THR A 132 23.02 1.94 12.45
CA THR A 132 23.24 1.67 11.03
C THR A 132 21.99 1.17 10.34
N ILE A 133 21.78 1.61 9.09
CA ILE A 133 20.76 1.02 8.21
C ILE A 133 21.28 -0.35 7.79
N ILE A 134 20.49 -1.39 8.05
CA ILE A 134 20.83 -2.76 7.65
C ILE A 134 20.37 -3.00 6.21
N ARG A 135 19.14 -2.59 5.87
CA ARG A 135 18.54 -2.86 4.56
C ARG A 135 17.37 -1.92 4.29
N ASP A 136 17.24 -1.50 3.03
CA ASP A 136 16.10 -0.74 2.52
C ASP A 136 15.36 -1.57 1.47
N TYR A 137 14.03 -1.57 1.55
CA TYR A 137 13.14 -2.21 0.60
C TYR A 137 12.20 -1.18 0.00
N THR A 138 12.41 -0.84 -1.28
CA THR A 138 11.66 0.22 -1.95
C THR A 138 10.67 -0.35 -2.96
N TYR A 139 9.41 0.02 -2.79
CA TYR A 139 8.27 -0.47 -3.55
C TYR A 139 7.58 0.68 -4.29
N PRO A 140 7.84 0.84 -5.60
CA PRO A 140 7.05 1.73 -6.43
C PRO A 140 5.67 1.13 -6.68
N ILE A 141 4.63 1.82 -6.24
CA ILE A 141 3.22 1.44 -6.40
C ILE A 141 2.56 2.40 -7.39
N ARG A 142 1.83 1.83 -8.34
CA ARG A 142 0.97 2.58 -9.26
C ARG A 142 -0.48 2.33 -8.87
N GLY A 143 -1.19 3.40 -8.57
CA GLY A 143 -2.64 3.40 -8.43
C GLY A 143 -3.30 3.96 -9.68
N ARG A 144 -4.43 3.40 -10.06
CA ARG A 144 -5.33 3.99 -11.05
C ARG A 144 -6.75 3.97 -10.49
N ARG A 145 -7.37 5.13 -10.42
CA ARG A 145 -8.77 5.30 -10.10
C ARG A 145 -9.56 5.46 -11.38
N ILE A 146 -10.63 4.67 -11.49
CA ILE A 146 -11.51 4.61 -12.65
C ILE A 146 -12.90 5.04 -12.19
N ILE A 147 -13.36 6.16 -12.72
CA ILE A 147 -14.67 6.74 -12.41
C ILE A 147 -15.57 6.53 -13.62
N SER A 148 -16.61 5.71 -13.47
CA SER A 148 -17.56 5.40 -14.53
C SER A 148 -18.87 4.88 -13.94
N TRP A 149 -19.93 4.87 -14.74
CA TRP A 149 -21.14 4.10 -14.42
C TRP A 149 -20.98 2.62 -14.76
N LEU A 150 -20.11 2.30 -15.73
CA LEU A 150 -19.86 0.91 -16.13
C LEU A 150 -19.04 0.13 -15.10
N THR A 151 -18.38 0.81 -14.16
CA THR A 151 -17.62 0.18 -13.07
C THR A 151 -18.50 -0.28 -11.91
N ILE A 152 -19.78 0.09 -11.85
CA ILE A 152 -20.71 -0.31 -10.77
C ILE A 152 -20.78 -1.84 -10.57
N PRO A 153 -21.00 -2.69 -11.60
CA PRO A 153 -21.01 -4.15 -11.39
C PRO A 153 -19.63 -4.69 -10.97
N PHE A 154 -18.55 -4.08 -11.46
CA PHE A 154 -17.18 -4.48 -11.16
C PHE A 154 -16.72 -4.06 -9.77
N TYR A 155 -17.28 -2.98 -9.23
CA TYR A 155 -17.01 -2.48 -7.89
C TYR A 155 -17.28 -3.54 -6.81
N ILE A 156 -18.33 -4.34 -6.99
CA ILE A 156 -18.71 -5.39 -6.03
C ILE A 156 -17.86 -6.64 -6.25
N VAL A 157 -17.64 -7.03 -7.50
CA VAL A 157 -17.04 -8.33 -7.84
C VAL A 157 -15.52 -8.29 -7.75
N LEU A 158 -14.86 -7.24 -8.27
CA LEU A 158 -13.41 -7.21 -8.42
C LEU A 158 -12.64 -7.25 -7.08
N PRO A 159 -13.06 -6.54 -6.02
CA PRO A 159 -12.37 -6.64 -4.73
C PRO A 159 -12.47 -8.04 -4.09
N ILE A 160 -13.51 -8.81 -4.43
CA ILE A 160 -13.68 -10.19 -3.94
C ILE A 160 -12.69 -11.13 -4.65
N VAL A 161 -12.55 -10.98 -5.97
CA VAL A 161 -11.73 -11.91 -6.78
C VAL A 161 -10.26 -11.52 -6.87
N SER A 162 -9.92 -10.26 -6.58
CA SER A 162 -8.56 -9.76 -6.76
C SER A 162 -8.14 -8.84 -5.62
N LYS A 163 -6.96 -9.12 -5.09
CA LYS A 163 -6.32 -8.30 -4.05
C LYS A 163 -5.82 -6.95 -4.56
N SER A 164 -5.79 -6.74 -5.87
CA SER A 164 -5.32 -5.51 -6.52
C SER A 164 -6.41 -4.47 -6.74
N PHE A 165 -7.67 -4.85 -6.53
CA PHE A 165 -8.80 -3.93 -6.66
C PHE A 165 -9.35 -3.56 -5.29
N ASP A 166 -9.73 -2.30 -5.14
CA ASP A 166 -10.49 -1.81 -4.00
C ASP A 166 -11.72 -1.05 -4.49
N GLY A 167 -12.79 -1.10 -3.70
CA GLY A 167 -14.01 -0.35 -3.92
C GLY A 167 -14.19 0.66 -2.80
N GLY A 168 -14.26 1.95 -3.12
CA GLY A 168 -14.63 2.96 -2.13
C GLY A 168 -14.59 4.38 -2.70
N GLY A 169 -15.24 5.33 -2.01
CA GLY A 169 -15.26 6.74 -2.41
C GLY A 169 -14.05 7.56 -1.94
N ASN A 170 -13.13 6.98 -1.15
CA ASN A 170 -12.02 7.71 -0.56
C ASN A 170 -10.67 7.07 -0.94
N ASP A 171 -9.92 7.77 -1.76
CA ASP A 171 -8.60 7.38 -2.28
C ASP A 171 -7.49 7.53 -1.25
N ALA A 172 -7.81 7.93 -0.01
CA ALA A 172 -6.82 8.14 1.04
C ALA A 172 -6.57 6.89 1.89
N ILE A 173 -7.36 5.82 1.74
CA ILE A 173 -7.24 4.59 2.56
C ILE A 173 -7.65 3.38 1.71
N SER A 174 -6.71 2.81 0.95
CA SER A 174 -6.93 1.54 0.23
C SER A 174 -6.26 0.41 1.00
N ASN A 175 -7.06 -0.55 1.46
CA ASN A 175 -6.54 -1.71 2.18
C ASN A 175 -5.87 -2.69 1.21
N ALA A 176 -6.33 -2.71 -0.04
CA ALA A 176 -5.79 -3.56 -1.10
C ALA A 176 -4.31 -3.27 -1.38
N SER A 177 -3.95 -1.99 -1.53
CA SER A 177 -2.57 -1.58 -1.84
C SER A 177 -1.61 -1.86 -0.69
N ILE A 178 -2.05 -1.64 0.55
CA ILE A 178 -1.24 -1.88 1.76
C ILE A 178 -0.98 -3.37 1.95
N ARG A 179 -2.01 -4.21 1.76
CA ARG A 179 -1.84 -5.67 1.84
C ARG A 179 -0.85 -6.17 0.79
N LEU A 180 -0.95 -5.69 -0.46
CA LEU A 180 0.00 -6.04 -1.52
C LEU A 180 1.43 -5.62 -1.17
N LEU A 181 1.58 -4.44 -0.58
CA LEU A 181 2.87 -3.90 -0.15
C LEU A 181 3.50 -4.75 0.97
N VAL A 182 2.75 -5.08 2.02
CA VAL A 182 3.24 -5.90 3.13
C VAL A 182 3.58 -7.32 2.66
N GLU A 183 2.74 -7.92 1.81
CA GLU A 183 3.00 -9.25 1.23
C GLU A 183 4.28 -9.27 0.38
N ALA A 184 4.55 -8.19 -0.37
CA ALA A 184 5.79 -8.03 -1.13
C ALA A 184 7.01 -7.87 -0.21
N PHE A 185 6.91 -7.02 0.81
CA PHE A 185 7.96 -6.84 1.82
C PHE A 185 8.30 -8.16 2.53
N GLU A 186 7.30 -8.90 2.99
CA GLU A 186 7.50 -10.21 3.63
C GLU A 186 8.22 -11.19 2.70
N THR A 187 7.80 -11.23 1.43
CA THR A 187 8.38 -12.13 0.43
C THR A 187 9.85 -11.81 0.18
N ASP A 188 10.18 -10.53 -0.06
CA ASP A 188 11.55 -10.11 -0.33
C ASP A 188 12.44 -10.26 0.92
N PHE A 189 11.91 -10.00 2.12
CA PHE A 189 12.61 -10.22 3.37
C PHE A 189 12.97 -11.70 3.57
N VAL A 190 12.03 -12.61 3.30
CA VAL A 190 12.28 -14.05 3.38
C VAL A 190 13.31 -14.49 2.34
N ASN A 191 13.24 -13.95 1.13
CA ASN A 191 14.21 -14.25 0.08
C ASN A 191 15.62 -13.78 0.47
N ASP A 192 15.77 -12.55 0.97
CA ASP A 192 17.06 -12.04 1.47
C ASP A 192 17.63 -12.94 2.58
N CYS A 193 16.79 -13.46 3.48
CA CYS A 193 17.23 -14.36 4.54
C CYS A 193 17.59 -15.77 4.05
N LYS A 194 16.98 -16.24 2.96
CA LYS A 194 17.33 -17.51 2.31
C LYS A 194 18.64 -17.40 1.54
N GLU A 195 18.84 -16.29 0.84
CA GLU A 195 20.04 -16.02 0.06
C GLU A 195 21.24 -15.69 0.96
N ASN A 196 21.01 -15.08 2.12
CA ASN A 196 22.06 -14.70 3.06
C ASN A 196 21.75 -15.17 4.50
N PRO A 197 22.27 -16.35 4.91
CA PRO A 197 22.10 -16.85 6.27
C PRO A 197 22.67 -15.93 7.36
N LEU A 198 23.74 -15.19 7.07
CA LEU A 198 24.33 -14.23 8.04
C LEU A 198 23.38 -13.06 8.31
N PHE A 199 22.60 -12.65 7.30
CA PHE A 199 21.56 -11.64 7.48
C PHE A 199 20.47 -12.14 8.42
N LEU A 200 20.02 -13.39 8.26
CA LEU A 200 19.06 -14.01 9.16
C LEU A 200 19.58 -14.08 10.61
N GLU A 201 20.83 -14.52 10.79
CA GLU A 201 21.46 -14.58 12.12
C GLU A 201 21.54 -13.19 12.77
N LYS A 202 21.92 -12.16 12.01
CA LYS A 202 21.93 -10.77 12.47
C LYS A 202 20.53 -10.28 12.86
N MET A 203 19.50 -10.60 12.07
CA MET A 203 18.13 -10.21 12.42
C MET A 203 17.64 -10.92 13.67
N LEU A 204 17.88 -12.23 13.80
CA LEU A 204 17.48 -12.99 14.98
C LEU A 204 18.23 -12.54 16.24
N SER A 205 19.52 -12.21 16.15
CA SER A 205 20.31 -11.75 17.30
C SER A 205 19.84 -10.37 17.79
N LEU A 206 19.61 -9.43 16.89
CA LEU A 206 19.10 -8.09 17.22
C LEU A 206 17.64 -8.11 17.68
N SER A 207 16.86 -9.10 17.24
CA SER A 207 15.45 -9.26 17.62
C SER A 207 15.23 -9.85 19.01
N ARG A 208 16.25 -10.45 19.64
CA ARG A 208 16.12 -10.93 21.03
C ARG A 208 15.97 -9.70 21.92
N ASP A 209 14.89 -9.70 22.71
CA ASP A 209 14.60 -8.62 23.65
C ASP A 209 15.85 -8.32 24.49
N MET A 210 16.09 -7.05 24.77
CA MET A 210 16.87 -6.70 25.94
C MET A 210 16.11 -7.27 27.14
N ILE A 211 16.66 -8.31 27.76
CA ILE A 211 16.34 -8.61 29.14
C ILE A 211 16.86 -7.40 29.91
N GLU A 212 15.99 -6.43 30.16
CA GLU A 212 16.29 -5.35 31.10
C GLU A 212 16.61 -6.00 32.44
N LEU A 213 17.83 -5.74 32.91
CA LEU A 213 18.41 -6.19 34.16
C LEU A 213 18.08 -5.16 35.25
#